data_AF-T1CJL4-F1
#
_entry.id   AF-T1CJL4-F1
#
_cell.length_a   1.000
_cell.length_b   1.000
_cell.length_c   1.000
_cell.angle_alpha   90.00
_cell.angle_beta   90.00
_cell.angle_gamma   90.00
#
_symmetry.space_group_name_H-M   'P 1'
#
loop_
_entity.id
_entity.type
_entity.pdbx_description
1 polymer ?
#
loop_
_entity_poly.entity_id
_entity_poly.type
_entity_poly.pdbx_seq_one_letter_code
_entity_poly.pdbx_strand_id
1 'polypeptide(L)'
;MVATMERRHGVLGRVWIADRGMASAKNLAWLRASGRRYIIGAPKSELKHCQAALAEPTGWHLIREGVEVKLLEGTVPEERFILCRSADRRAKERAMHEKFSTRIEAALERLQGRIAKAKKPLDKA
;
A
#
# COMPACT_ATOMS: atom_id res chain seq x y z
N MET A 1 20.05 10.33 9.06
CA MET A 1 19.86 9.10 8.27
C MET A 1 20.24 9.29 6.81
N VAL A 2 19.67 10.29 6.11
CA VAL A 2 20.00 10.58 4.70
C VAL A 2 21.45 11.08 4.54
N ALA A 3 21.89 12.08 5.30
CA ALA A 3 23.29 12.56 5.29
C ALA A 3 24.32 11.47 5.65
N THR A 4 23.94 10.49 6.48
CA THR A 4 24.78 9.34 6.85
C THR A 4 24.94 8.37 5.68
N MET A 5 23.85 8.12 4.94
CA MET A 5 23.84 7.29 3.73
C MET A 5 24.64 7.95 2.60
N GLU A 6 24.59 9.28 2.47
CA GLU A 6 25.38 10.00 1.47
C GLU A 6 26.88 9.98 1.75
N ARG A 7 27.27 10.13 3.02
CA ARG A 7 28.68 9.97 3.42
C ARG A 7 29.21 8.58 3.06
N ARG A 8 28.34 7.57 3.05
CA ARG A 8 28.68 6.18 2.74
C ARG A 8 28.62 5.86 1.24
N HIS A 9 27.78 6.55 0.46
CA HIS A 9 27.41 6.11 -0.89
C HIS A 9 27.41 7.21 -1.99
N GLY A 10 27.83 8.44 -1.68
CA GLY A 10 27.91 9.55 -2.64
C GLY A 10 26.56 10.19 -3.00
N VAL A 11 26.61 11.34 -3.69
CA VAL A 11 25.46 12.26 -3.88
C VAL A 11 24.88 12.27 -5.30
N LEU A 12 25.66 11.98 -6.35
CA LEU A 12 25.26 12.23 -7.74
C LEU A 12 24.41 11.10 -8.35
N GLY A 13 23.27 11.48 -8.95
CA GLY A 13 22.47 10.61 -9.84
C GLY A 13 21.46 9.66 -9.18
N ARG A 14 21.39 9.57 -7.86
CA ARG A 14 20.58 8.55 -7.15
C ARG A 14 19.10 8.93 -7.01
N VAL A 15 18.23 7.92 -7.08
CA VAL A 15 16.82 8.01 -6.68
C VAL A 15 16.66 7.35 -5.30
N TRP A 16 16.10 8.07 -4.34
CA TRP A 16 15.84 7.55 -3.00
C TRP A 16 14.53 6.79 -2.98
N ILE A 17 14.54 5.52 -2.58
CA ILE A 17 13.32 4.71 -2.46
C ILE A 17 13.11 4.37 -0.99
N ALA A 18 11.95 4.74 -0.44
CA ALA A 18 11.62 4.43 0.94
C ALA A 18 10.12 4.19 1.12
N ASP A 19 9.76 3.20 1.92
CA ASP A 19 8.37 3.05 2.36
C ASP A 19 7.99 4.19 3.29
N ARG A 20 6.68 4.46 3.36
CA ARG A 20 6.06 5.43 4.26
C ARG A 20 6.59 5.36 5.70
N GLY A 21 6.79 4.14 6.23
CA GLY A 21 7.27 3.93 7.60
C GLY A 21 8.74 4.32 7.82
N MET A 22 9.51 4.48 6.74
CA MET A 22 10.94 4.80 6.78
C MET A 22 11.23 6.28 6.44
N ALA A 23 10.26 6.99 5.87
CA ALA A 23 10.37 8.41 5.52
C ALA A 23 9.64 9.29 6.54
N SER A 24 10.40 10.03 7.36
CA SER A 24 9.84 11.07 8.24
C SER A 24 9.59 12.37 7.46
N ALA A 25 8.64 13.19 7.92
CA ALA A 25 8.35 14.50 7.31
C ALA A 25 9.60 15.39 7.23
N LYS A 26 10.48 15.33 8.24
CA LYS A 26 11.77 16.04 8.27
C LYS A 26 12.71 15.56 7.17
N ASN A 27 12.80 14.24 6.93
CA ASN A 27 13.64 13.69 5.86
C ASN A 27 13.09 14.07 4.47
N LEU A 28 11.76 14.09 4.31
CA LEU A 28 11.11 14.47 3.06
C LEU A 28 11.35 15.95 2.73
N ALA A 29 11.15 16.84 3.70
CA ALA A 29 11.42 18.27 3.55
C ALA A 29 12.89 18.52 3.17
N TRP A 30 13.82 17.78 3.77
CA TRP A 30 15.24 17.87 3.43
C TRP A 30 15.54 17.36 2.00
N LEU A 31 14.92 16.25 1.57
CA LEU A 31 15.08 15.73 0.21
C LEU A 31 14.56 16.73 -0.84
N ARG A 32 13.40 17.36 -0.58
CA ARG A 32 12.82 18.41 -1.41
C ARG A 32 13.72 19.64 -1.49
N ALA A 33 14.10 20.20 -0.34
CA ALA A 33 14.92 21.41 -0.24
C ALA A 33 16.31 21.27 -0.90
N SER A 34 16.75 20.04 -1.12
CA SER A 34 18.04 19.76 -1.73
C SER A 34 17.96 19.25 -3.17
N GLY A 35 16.78 19.28 -3.80
CA GLY A 35 16.59 18.93 -5.21
C GLY A 35 16.82 17.45 -5.52
N ARG A 36 16.73 16.56 -4.53
CA ARG A 36 16.98 15.12 -4.71
C ARG A 36 15.74 14.41 -5.23
N ARG A 37 15.94 13.43 -6.13
CA ARG A 37 14.86 12.59 -6.65
C ARG A 37 14.52 11.46 -5.67
N TYR A 38 13.24 11.23 -5.43
CA TYR A 38 12.78 10.16 -4.54
C TYR A 38 11.47 9.52 -4.99
N ILE A 39 11.23 8.30 -4.54
CA ILE A 39 9.98 7.55 -4.61
C ILE A 39 9.66 7.12 -3.19
N ILE A 40 8.56 7.61 -2.64
CA ILE A 40 8.16 7.30 -1.28
C ILE A 40 6.76 6.71 -1.29
N GLY A 41 6.55 5.69 -0.45
CA GLY A 41 5.22 5.12 -0.26
C GLY A 41 4.23 6.19 0.25
N ALA A 42 3.14 6.40 -0.49
CA ALA A 42 2.13 7.40 -0.15
C ALA A 42 1.39 7.04 1.16
N PRO A 43 1.06 8.04 2.01
CA PRO A 43 0.19 7.84 3.17
C PRO A 43 -1.21 7.39 2.76
N LYS A 44 -1.85 6.59 3.63
CA LYS A 44 -3.21 6.08 3.40
C LYS A 44 -4.24 7.19 3.20
N SER A 45 -4.00 8.39 3.74
CA SER A 45 -4.84 9.58 3.52
C SER A 45 -4.91 9.99 2.05
N GLU A 46 -3.81 9.85 1.30
CA GLU A 46 -3.73 10.21 -0.12
C GLU A 46 -4.42 9.19 -1.04
N LEU A 47 -4.74 8.00 -0.53
CA LEU A 47 -5.52 7.02 -1.26
C LEU A 47 -6.89 7.58 -1.67
N LYS A 48 -7.49 8.44 -0.84
CA LYS A 48 -8.77 9.11 -1.15
C LYS A 48 -8.66 10.00 -2.39
N HIS A 49 -7.54 10.70 -2.56
CA HIS A 49 -7.29 11.54 -3.73
C HIS A 49 -7.11 10.70 -5.00
N CYS A 50 -6.45 9.55 -4.88
CA CYS A 50 -6.17 8.67 -6.01
C CYS A 50 -7.30 7.67 -6.32
N GLN A 51 -8.33 7.57 -5.49
CA GLN A 51 -9.34 6.49 -5.56
C GLN A 51 -10.11 6.50 -6.89
N ALA A 52 -10.54 7.66 -7.37
CA ALA A 52 -11.22 7.78 -8.66
C ALA A 52 -10.31 7.35 -9.82
N ALA A 53 -9.05 7.80 -9.80
CA ALA A 53 -8.08 7.45 -10.82
C ALA A 53 -7.66 5.98 -10.79
N LEU A 54 -7.70 5.35 -9.61
CA LEU A 54 -7.54 3.91 -9.40
C LEU A 54 -8.75 3.09 -9.88
N ALA A 55 -9.93 3.69 -10.06
CA ALA A 55 -11.09 3.00 -10.63
C ALA A 55 -11.15 3.17 -12.15
N GLU A 56 -10.64 4.29 -12.68
CA GLU A 56 -10.59 4.60 -14.11
C GLU A 56 -9.81 3.52 -14.89
N PRO A 57 -10.44 2.87 -15.89
CA PRO A 57 -9.79 1.85 -16.72
C PRO A 57 -8.78 2.41 -17.72
N THR A 58 -8.85 3.71 -18.04
CA THR A 58 -7.96 4.35 -19.03
C THR A 58 -6.70 4.98 -18.40
N GLY A 59 -5.68 5.22 -19.22
CA GLY A 59 -4.43 5.87 -18.82
C GLY A 59 -3.43 4.96 -18.10
N TRP A 60 -3.57 3.64 -18.23
CA TRP A 60 -2.61 2.66 -17.73
C TRP A 60 -1.56 2.32 -18.79
N HIS A 61 -0.31 2.22 -18.35
CA HIS A 61 0.83 1.84 -19.17
C HIS A 61 1.43 0.55 -18.65
N LEU A 62 1.53 -0.46 -19.52
CA LEU A 62 2.21 -1.71 -19.20
C LEU A 62 3.73 -1.47 -19.21
N ILE A 63 4.39 -1.65 -18.06
CA ILE A 63 5.85 -1.51 -17.95
C ILE A 63 6.54 -2.86 -17.98
N ARG A 64 5.88 -3.89 -17.44
CA ARG A 64 6.33 -5.28 -17.46
C ARG A 64 5.10 -6.17 -17.48
N GLU A 65 5.26 -7.39 -17.96
CA GLU A 65 4.22 -8.42 -17.86
C GLU A 65 3.61 -8.45 -16.45
N GLY A 66 2.29 -8.31 -16.37
CA GLY A 66 1.55 -8.29 -15.11
C GLY A 66 1.71 -7.03 -14.25
N VAL A 67 2.43 -5.99 -14.68
CA VAL A 67 2.62 -4.72 -13.97
C VAL A 67 2.27 -3.53 -14.85
N GLU A 68 1.20 -2.83 -14.46
CA GLU A 68 0.71 -1.61 -15.10
C GLU A 68 0.90 -0.43 -14.15
N VAL A 69 1.23 0.74 -14.71
CA VAL A 69 1.32 1.97 -13.95
C VAL A 69 0.49 3.08 -14.56
N LYS A 70 0.07 4.02 -13.72
CA LYS A 70 -0.61 5.25 -14.13
C LYS A 70 -0.01 6.43 -13.39
N LEU A 71 0.31 7.49 -14.11
CA LEU A 71 0.85 8.73 -13.56
C LEU A 71 -0.28 9.70 -13.26
N LEU A 72 -0.21 10.33 -12.09
CA LEU A 72 -1.09 11.43 -11.70
C LEU A 72 -0.28 12.58 -11.15
N GLU A 73 -0.83 13.78 -11.30
CA GLU A 73 -0.33 14.95 -10.61
C GLU A 73 -0.49 14.78 -9.10
N GLY A 74 0.52 15.21 -8.36
CA GLY A 74 0.51 15.22 -6.91
C GLY A 74 -0.49 16.24 -6.35
N THR A 75 -0.76 16.14 -5.05
CA THR A 75 -1.40 17.23 -4.31
C THR A 75 -0.47 18.44 -4.17
N VAL A 76 0.83 18.23 -4.38
CA VAL A 76 1.87 19.26 -4.45
C VAL A 76 2.36 19.35 -5.91
N PRO A 77 2.52 20.54 -6.50
CA PRO A 77 2.88 20.71 -7.92
C PRO A 77 4.19 20.03 -8.34
N GLU A 78 5.11 19.86 -7.40
CA GLU A 78 6.45 19.29 -7.62
C GLU A 78 6.46 17.76 -7.53
N GLU A 79 5.37 17.16 -7.06
CA GLU A 79 5.26 15.73 -6.83
C GLU A 79 4.32 15.08 -7.85
N ARG A 80 4.56 13.80 -8.11
CA ARG A 80 3.69 12.99 -8.95
C ARG A 80 3.36 11.70 -8.24
N PHE A 81 2.12 11.27 -8.38
CA PHE A 81 1.70 9.95 -7.95
C PHE A 81 1.97 8.93 -9.06
N ILE A 82 2.51 7.79 -8.63
CA ILE A 82 2.65 6.61 -9.49
C ILE A 82 1.72 5.56 -8.91
N LEU A 83 0.59 5.33 -9.58
CA LEU A 83 -0.30 4.23 -9.24
C LEU A 83 0.24 2.97 -9.90
N CYS A 84 0.30 1.87 -9.14
CA CYS A 84 0.79 0.59 -9.64
C CYS A 84 -0.30 -0.48 -9.44
N ARG A 85 -0.54 -1.26 -10.49
CA ARG A 85 -1.39 -2.45 -10.44
C ARG A 85 -0.55 -3.66 -10.84
N SER A 86 -0.50 -4.66 -9.98
CA SER A 86 0.21 -5.92 -10.26
C SER A 86 -0.75 -7.10 -10.19
N ALA A 87 -0.80 -7.91 -11.25
CA ALA A 87 -1.63 -9.12 -11.31
C ALA A 87 -1.23 -10.13 -10.22
N ASP A 88 0.07 -10.35 -10.03
CA ASP A 88 0.62 -11.22 -8.98
C ASP A 88 0.28 -10.70 -7.58
N ARG A 89 0.38 -9.38 -7.38
CA ARG A 89 0.02 -8.78 -6.09
C ARG A 89 -1.48 -8.95 -5.80
N ARG A 90 -2.34 -8.77 -6.80
CA ARG A 90 -3.78 -9.04 -6.66
C ARG A 90 -4.05 -10.50 -6.34
N ALA A 91 -3.36 -11.45 -6.97
CA ALA A 91 -3.53 -12.87 -6.70
C ALA A 91 -3.11 -13.22 -5.26
N LYS A 92 -1.98 -12.68 -4.80
CA LYS A 92 -1.51 -12.87 -3.42
C LYS A 92 -2.50 -12.31 -2.40
N GLU A 93 -3.02 -11.11 -2.63
CA GLU A 93 -4.00 -10.48 -1.74
C GLU A 93 -5.32 -11.25 -1.71
N ARG A 94 -5.81 -11.73 -2.86
CA ARG A 94 -6.98 -12.62 -2.91
C ARG A 94 -6.78 -13.89 -2.09
N ALA A 95 -5.65 -14.58 -2.27
CA ALA A 95 -5.35 -15.80 -1.53
C ALA A 95 -5.25 -15.55 -0.01
N MET A 96 -4.75 -14.39 0.41
CA MET A 96 -4.74 -14.00 1.83
C MET A 96 -6.15 -13.73 2.37
N HIS A 97 -6.99 -13.02 1.61
CA HIS A 97 -8.38 -12.74 2.00
C HIS A 97 -9.22 -14.02 2.05
N GLU A 98 -9.08 -14.90 1.07
CA GLU A 98 -9.80 -16.18 1.02
C GLU A 98 -9.49 -17.04 2.25
N LYS A 99 -8.20 -17.21 2.59
CA LYS A 99 -7.79 -17.92 3.82
C LYS A 99 -8.40 -17.30 5.08
N PHE A 100 -8.51 -15.98 5.13
CA PHE A 100 -9.10 -15.28 6.27
C PHE A 100 -10.61 -15.52 6.34
N SER A 101 -11.32 -15.41 5.21
CA SER A 101 -12.76 -15.68 5.10
C SER A 101 -13.10 -17.12 5.49
N THR A 102 -12.40 -18.11 4.93
CA THR A 102 -12.62 -19.53 5.27
C THR A 102 -12.43 -19.80 6.76
N ARG A 103 -11.45 -19.13 7.38
CA ARG A 103 -11.23 -19.27 8.83
C ARG A 103 -12.39 -18.69 9.65
N ILE A 104 -12.95 -17.57 9.21
CA ILE A 104 -14.12 -16.96 9.84
C ILE A 104 -15.35 -17.84 9.68
N GLU A 105 -15.62 -18.33 8.47
CA GLU A 105 -16.73 -19.24 8.17
C GLU A 105 -16.66 -20.50 9.04
N ALA A 106 -15.50 -21.15 9.11
CA ALA A 106 -15.31 -22.32 9.95
C ALA A 106 -15.53 -22.03 11.45
N ALA A 107 -15.18 -20.82 11.92
CA ALA A 107 -15.44 -20.41 13.29
C ALA A 107 -16.94 -20.17 13.54
N LEU A 108 -17.64 -19.56 12.58
CA LEU A 108 -19.09 -19.35 12.60
C LEU A 108 -19.85 -20.68 12.59
N GLU A 109 -19.48 -21.64 11.74
CA GLU A 109 -20.08 -22.96 11.71
C GLU A 109 -19.91 -23.70 13.04
N ARG A 110 -18.72 -23.62 13.65
CA ARG A 110 -18.47 -24.18 14.99
C ARG A 110 -19.34 -23.51 16.05
N LEU A 111 -19.50 -22.19 15.97
CA LEU A 111 -20.36 -21.44 16.89
C LEU A 111 -21.83 -21.83 16.71
N GLN A 112 -22.31 -21.91 15.47
CA GLN A 112 -23.67 -22.34 15.15
C GLN A 112 -23.93 -23.77 15.65
N GLY A 113 -22.99 -24.69 15.42
CA GLY A 113 -23.07 -26.07 15.93
C GLY A 113 -23.09 -26.14 17.45
N ARG A 114 -22.33 -25.27 18.15
CA ARG A 114 -22.37 -25.16 19.61
C ARG A 114 -23.72 -24.65 20.11
N ILE A 115 -24.28 -23.63 19.46
CA ILE A 115 -25.60 -23.08 19.79
C ILE A 115 -26.69 -24.13 19.58
N ALA A 116 -26.68 -24.82 18.42
CA ALA A 116 -27.68 -25.83 18.10
C ALA A 116 -27.67 -27.03 19.08
N LYS A 117 -26.51 -27.37 19.66
CA LYS A 117 -26.36 -28.47 20.63
C LYS A 117 -26.56 -28.02 22.08
N ALA A 118 -26.68 -26.72 22.36
CA ALA A 118 -26.82 -26.20 23.71
C ALA A 118 -28.25 -26.43 24.23
N LYS A 119 -28.40 -27.27 25.26
CA LYS A 119 -29.68 -27.51 25.96
C LYS A 119 -29.95 -26.52 27.12
N LYS A 120 -28.98 -25.68 27.47
CA LYS A 120 -29.09 -24.61 28.47
C LYS A 120 -28.73 -23.27 27.81
N PRO A 121 -29.24 -22.14 28.32
CA PRO A 121 -28.86 -20.82 27.81
C PRO A 121 -27.35 -20.67 27.83
N LEU A 122 -26.77 -20.30 26.69
CA LEU A 122 -25.35 -19.96 26.61
C LEU A 122 -25.16 -18.60 27.29
N ASP A 123 -24.24 -18.53 28.25
CA ASP A 123 -23.97 -17.30 28.99
C ASP A 123 -23.57 -16.17 28.04
N LYS A 124 -24.17 -15.00 28.28
CA LYS A 124 -23.75 -13.75 27.63
C LYS A 124 -22.50 -13.26 28.34
N ALA A 125 -21.35 -13.47 27.71
CA ALA A 125 -20.11 -12.79 28.07
C ALA A 125 -20.22 -11.29 27.78
#